data_AF-A0A822A7C2-F1
#
_entry.id   AF-A0A822A7C2-F1
#
_cell.length_a   1.000
_cell.length_b   1.000
_cell.length_c   1.000
_cell.angle_alpha   90.00
_cell.angle_beta   90.00
_cell.angle_gamma   90.00
#
_symmetry.space_group_name_H-M   'P 1'
#
loop_
_entity.id
_entity.type
_entity.pdbx_description
1 polymer ?
#
loop_
_entity_poly.entity_id
_entity_poly.type
_entity_poly.pdbx_seq_one_letter_code
_entity_poly.pdbx_strand_id
1 'polypeptide(L)' 'MQEQERFERYTPQFPLPTDIASMSRQDTVCQFCGVSYLIHNEIKALEAKCQKLETDLAYYAGMSSREAALEKLLQTERT' A
#
# COMPACT_ATOMS: atom_id res chain seq x y z
N MET A 1 -38.10 -4.81 -2.77
CA MET A 1 -36.71 -5.31 -2.82
C MET A 1 -35.97 -4.35 -3.72
N GLN A 2 -35.11 -3.48 -3.15
CA GLN A 2 -34.37 -2.52 -3.97
C GLN A 2 -33.14 -3.22 -4.54
N GLU A 3 -33.06 -3.21 -5.87
CA GLU A 3 -32.03 -3.85 -6.67
C GLU A 3 -30.68 -3.17 -6.36
N GLN A 4 -29.74 -3.94 -5.79
CA GLN A 4 -28.37 -3.48 -5.61
C GLN A 4 -27.75 -3.33 -6.99
N GLU A 5 -27.76 -2.11 -7.54
CA GLU A 5 -26.94 -1.74 -8.69
C GLU A 5 -25.48 -2.02 -8.32
N ARG A 6 -24.96 -3.12 -8.84
CA ARG A 6 -23.56 -3.51 -8.71
C ARG A 6 -22.75 -2.49 -9.50
N PHE A 7 -22.34 -1.40 -8.85
CA PHE A 7 -21.41 -0.44 -9.43
C PHE A 7 -20.21 -1.20 -9.99
N GLU A 8 -20.15 -1.29 -11.32
CA GLU A 8 -19.01 -1.87 -12.00
C GLU A 8 -17.79 -1.02 -11.60
N ARG A 9 -16.79 -1.67 -11.02
CA ARG A 9 -15.56 -1.01 -10.57
C ARG A 9 -14.82 -0.51 -11.79
N TYR A 10 -15.06 0.75 -12.17
CA TYR A 10 -14.32 1.40 -13.23
C TYR A 10 -12.85 1.53 -12.81
N THR A 11 -11.95 0.97 -13.61
CA THR A 11 -10.51 1.13 -13.41
C THR A 11 -10.05 2.29 -14.31
N PRO A 12 -9.53 3.39 -13.73
CA PRO A 12 -9.01 4.50 -14.53
C PRO A 12 -7.89 4.00 -15.46
N GLN A 13 -8.04 4.23 -16.76
CA GLN A 13 -7.06 3.81 -17.76
C GLN A 13 -5.92 4.82 -17.94
N PHE A 14 -6.15 6.07 -17.55
CA PHE A 14 -5.20 7.16 -17.70
C PHE A 14 -4.68 7.60 -16.34
N PRO A 15 -3.36 7.82 -16.20
CA PRO A 15 -2.79 8.33 -14.96
C PRO A 15 -3.24 9.78 -14.72
N LEU A 16 -3.15 10.22 -13.47
CA LEU A 16 -3.36 11.61 -13.12
C LEU A 16 -2.32 12.49 -13.85
N PRO A 17 -2.73 13.59 -14.51
CA PRO A 17 -1.80 14.54 -15.12
C PRO A 17 -0.75 15.03 -14.12
N THR A 18 0.49 15.23 -14.59
CA THR A 18 1.63 15.63 -13.75
C THR A 18 1.38 16.93 -12.99
N ASP A 19 0.70 17.89 -13.62
CA ASP A 19 0.42 19.18 -13.02
C ASP A 19 -0.43 19.01 -11.76
N ILE A 20 -1.50 18.21 -11.84
CA ILE A 20 -2.39 17.92 -10.72
C ILE A 20 -1.71 17.03 -9.68
N ALA A 21 -0.90 16.05 -10.12
CA ALA A 21 -0.15 15.18 -9.21
C ALA A 21 0.90 15.94 -8.38
N SER A 22 1.42 17.05 -8.91
CA SER A 22 2.40 17.90 -8.25
C SER A 22 1.80 18.99 -7.36
N MET A 23 0.47 19.13 -7.35
CA MET A 23 -0.21 20.13 -6.52
C MET A 23 0.01 19.88 -5.03
N SER A 24 0.01 20.97 -4.27
CA SER A 24 0.09 20.87 -2.81
C SER A 24 -1.21 20.26 -2.27
N ARG A 25 -1.12 19.52 -1.16
CA ARG A 25 -2.30 18.95 -0.51
C ARG A 25 -3.30 20.02 -0.05
N GLN A 26 -2.84 21.25 0.19
CA GLN A 26 -3.72 22.36 0.57
C GLN A 26 -4.63 22.78 -0.59
N ASP A 27 -4.17 22.60 -1.82
CA ASP A 27 -4.92 22.94 -3.04
C ASP A 27 -5.82 21.79 -3.50
N THR A 28 -5.54 20.55 -3.08
CA THR A 28 -6.32 19.35 -3.45
C THR A 28 -7.37 18.98 -2.42
N VAL A 29 -7.54 19.77 -1.36
CA VAL A 29 -8.50 19.51 -0.28
C VAL A 29 -9.62 20.55 -0.29
N CYS A 30 -10.85 20.10 -0.15
CA CYS A 30 -11.99 20.98 -0.01
C CYS A 30 -11.88 21.81 1.27
N GLN A 31 -11.95 23.14 1.16
CA GLN A 31 -11.84 24.06 2.30
C GLN A 31 -13.02 24.00 3.26
N PHE A 32 -14.16 23.45 2.83
CA PHE A 32 -15.37 23.35 3.65
C PHE A 32 -15.47 22.03 4.41
N CYS A 33 -15.22 20.89 3.75
CA CYS A 33 -15.37 19.57 4.36
C CYS A 33 -14.04 18.84 4.62
N GLY A 34 -12.91 19.36 4.15
CA GLY A 34 -11.59 18.74 4.35
C GLY A 34 -11.35 17.46 3.52
N VAL A 35 -12.30 17.11 2.65
CA VAL A 35 -12.20 15.93 1.80
C VAL A 35 -11.31 16.21 0.60
N SER A 36 -10.40 15.30 0.28
CA SER A 36 -9.52 15.42 -0.89
C SER A 36 -10.32 15.26 -2.19
N TYR A 37 -10.05 16.09 -3.19
CA TYR A 37 -10.56 15.87 -4.54
C TYR A 37 -9.88 14.68 -5.23
N LEU A 38 -8.76 14.19 -4.66
CA LEU A 38 -7.95 13.09 -5.19
C LEU A 38 -8.01 11.84 -4.30
N ILE A 39 -9.08 11.65 -3.51
CA ILE A 39 -9.24 10.50 -2.59
C ILE A 39 -8.87 9.18 -3.25
N HIS A 40 -9.35 8.91 -4.47
CA HIS A 40 -9.09 7.62 -5.12
C HIS A 40 -7.60 7.38 -5.36
N ASN A 41 -6.84 8.41 -5.76
CA ASN A 41 -5.39 8.32 -5.93
C ASN A 41 -4.67 8.14 -4.58
N GLU A 42 -5.11 8.86 -3.55
CA GLU A 42 -4.55 8.71 -2.19
C GLU A 42 -4.76 7.29 -1.64
N ILE A 43 -5.96 6.73 -1.81
CA ILE A 43 -6.28 5.36 -1.42
C ILE A 43 -5.38 4.38 -2.19
N LYS A 44 -5.26 4.53 -3.52
CA LYS A 44 -4.39 3.66 -4.34
C LYS A 44 -2.92 3.72 -3.92
N ALA A 45 -2.42 4.91 -3.59
CA ALA A 45 -1.07 5.09 -3.09
C ALA A 45 -0.87 4.42 -1.72
N LEU A 46 -1.87 4.52 -0.84
CA LEU A 46 -1.87 3.84 0.45
C LEU A 46 -1.91 2.32 0.30
N GLU A 47 -2.78 1.79 -0.56
CA GLU A 47 -2.84 0.35 -0.89
C GLU A 47 -1.48 -0.18 -1.35
N ALA A 48 -0.83 0.51 -2.28
CA ALA A 48 0.50 0.13 -2.77
C ALA A 48 1.56 0.15 -1.66
N LYS A 49 1.51 1.15 -0.77
CA LYS A 49 2.41 1.24 0.38
C LYS A 49 2.18 0.09 1.36
N CYS A 50 0.92 -0.25 1.65
CA CYS A 50 0.56 -1.38 2.51
C CYS A 50 1.06 -2.70 1.93
N GLN A 51 0.84 -2.95 0.65
CA GLN A 51 1.29 -4.18 -0.01
C GLN A 51 2.82 -4.33 0.03
N LYS A 52 3.54 -3.23 -0.15
CA LYS A 52 5.01 -3.22 0.00
C LYS A 52 5.43 -3.58 1.43
N LEU A 53 4.81 -2.95 2.44
CA LEU A 53 5.11 -3.23 3.84
C LEU A 53 4.80 -4.68 4.23
N GLU A 54 3.70 -5.24 3.74
CA GLU A 54 3.35 -6.66 3.95
C GLU A 54 4.41 -7.60 3.35
N THR A 55 4.89 -7.28 2.15
CA THR A 55 5.95 -8.04 1.48
C THR A 55 7.27 -7.97 2.27
N ASP A 56 7.64 -6.78 2.72
CA ASP A 56 8.85 -6.56 3.51
C ASP A 56 8.76 -7.31 4.86
N LEU A 57 7.62 -7.27 5.53
CA LEU A 57 7.40 -8.01 6.78
C LEU A 57 7.51 -9.53 6.59
N ALA A 58 6.92 -10.07 5.52
CA ALA A 58 7.03 -11.49 5.20
C ALA A 58 8.50 -11.90 4.95
N TYR A 59 9.25 -11.06 4.25
CA TYR A 59 10.67 -11.25 4.01
C TYR A 59 11.48 -11.29 5.32
N TYR A 60 11.30 -10.30 6.19
CA TYR A 60 12.00 -10.24 7.47
C TYR A 60 11.62 -11.38 8.43
N ALA A 61 10.35 -11.80 8.44
CA ALA A 61 9.92 -12.96 9.22
C ALA A 61 10.65 -14.24 8.75
N GLY A 62 10.81 -14.42 7.44
CA GLY A 62 11.59 -15.54 6.87
C GLY A 62 13.08 -15.48 7.24
N MET A 63 13.67 -14.28 7.27
CA MET A 63 15.07 -14.11 7.69
C MET A 63 15.29 -14.55 9.13
N SER A 64 14.41 -14.16 10.06
CA SER A 64 14.53 -14.54 11.47
C SER A 64 14.54 -16.06 11.65
N SER A 65 13.67 -16.77 10.92
CA SER A 65 13.66 -18.24 10.93
C SER A 65 14.94 -18.83 10.35
N ARG A 66 15.45 -18.26 9.25
CA ARG A 66 16.69 -18.71 8.60
C ARG A 66 17.91 -18.50 9.50
N GLU A 67 18.02 -17.35 10.13
CA GLU A 67 19.10 -17.02 11.07
C GLU A 67 19.11 -17.99 12.26
N ALA A 68 17.94 -18.27 12.86
CA ALA A 68 17.83 -19.24 13.94
C ALA A 68 18.23 -20.67 13.51
N ALA A 69 17.95 -21.06 12.27
CA ALA A 69 18.37 -22.35 11.74
C ALA A 69 19.89 -22.42 11.51
N LEU A 70 20.49 -21.36 10.97
CA LEU A 70 21.93 -21.24 10.80
C LEU A 70 22.69 -21.26 12.12
N GLU A 71 22.19 -20.57 13.15
CA GLU A 71 22.79 -20.60 14.49
C GLU A 71 22.82 -22.01 15.07
N LYS A 72 21.73 -22.78 14.91
CA LYS A 72 21.68 -24.18 15.37
C LYS A 72 22.66 -25.07 14.62
N LEU A 73 22.80 -24.91 13.31
CA LEU A 73 23.80 -25.65 12.52
C LEU A 73 25.22 -25.33 12.99
N LEU A 74 25.56 -24.04 13.16
CA LEU A 74 26.86 -23.60 13.65
C LEU A 74 27.17 -24.09 15.07
N GLN A 75 26.16 -24.23 15.93
CA GLN A 75 26.32 -24.80 17.27
C GLN A 75 26.59 -26.30 17.20
N THR A 76 25.89 -27.02 16.32
CA THR A 76 26.05 -28.47 16.15
C THR A 76 27.43 -28.82 15.60
N GLU A 77 27.92 -28.08 14.60
CA GLU A 77 29.28 -28.28 14.03
C GLU A 77 30.42 -27.93 15.01
N ARG A 78 30.13 -27.22 16.11
CA ARG A 78 31.12 -26.82 17.11
C ARG A 78 31.25 -27.81 18.27
N THR A 79 30.38 -28.82 18.34
CA THR A 79 30.37 -29.92 19.33
C THR A 79 30.87 -31.21 18.70
#